data_AF-A0A661RIW5-F1
#
_entry.id   AF-A0A661RIW5-F1
#
_cell.length_a   1.000
_cell.length_b   1.000
_cell.length_c   1.000
_cell.angle_alpha   90.00
_cell.angle_beta   90.00
_cell.angle_gamma   90.00
#
_symmetry.space_group_name_H-M   'P 1'
#
loop_
_entity.id
_entity.type
_entity.pdbx_description
1 polymer ?
#
loop_
_entity_poly.entity_id
_entity_poly.type
_entity_poly.pdbx_seq_one_letter_code
_entity_poly.pdbx_strand_id
1 'polypeptide(L)'
;MYISNQEIQKIKNVLRTSNLTVIVNWFQHKKYSPEILTKVILRNAWLMKPIHYKKMNALKPIFESCKPKLFLEIAEEIIENKIDAPFDLKRILEPLYYRNIPVEKCEKILEDGHNDFTILKICFHRTIRDISSSNELYRRAKEYFRRYPKLQENIGAIDVTHLEENQQAEFVKTIFIDEILSFEEPQQVWLNTFNRFGKTAFDLAIAYFINYSEFKDPNQKKIINGVIARTVNTEKANRDYFVRTLVILYRKNPVIRFSLIFGVRRIHDPHIAKKLIQEFQAIGIPDVSVMYEIRDEILSGTKNELIIESVEDIYDEIRTNSANNHLRYVSQIFNQKDRNNFRELFKTLLSEYGDEEIVQDFIIEVLRRQNSSYYLNIALDYWNEGQDEAFKRKLLNLIKARQFRSEAVRTFLCEHDFQLHSKIYGRA
;
A
#
# COMPACT_ATOMS: atom_id res chain seq x y z
N MET A 1 -14.16 16.78 -41.47
CA MET A 1 -12.90 17.27 -42.07
C MET A 1 -12.20 16.06 -42.68
N TYR A 2 -11.97 16.06 -44.00
CA TYR A 2 -11.26 14.98 -44.69
C TYR A 2 -9.78 15.35 -44.79
N ILE A 3 -8.87 14.41 -44.49
CA ILE A 3 -7.43 14.56 -44.68
C ILE A 3 -7.05 13.93 -46.03
N SER A 4 -6.21 14.60 -46.82
CA SER A 4 -5.80 14.08 -48.13
C SER A 4 -4.80 12.91 -47.99
N ASN A 5 -4.73 12.05 -49.01
CA ASN A 5 -3.74 10.96 -49.05
C ASN A 5 -2.30 11.46 -48.95
N GLN A 6 -2.00 12.62 -49.55
CA GLN A 6 -0.67 13.24 -49.44
C GLN A 6 -0.34 13.64 -48.00
N GLU A 7 -1.30 14.18 -47.26
CA GLU A 7 -1.11 14.54 -45.85
C GLU A 7 -0.97 13.31 -44.95
N ILE A 8 -1.73 12.24 -45.23
CA ILE A 8 -1.54 10.95 -44.54
C ILE A 8 -0.10 10.45 -44.74
N GLN A 9 0.43 10.53 -45.96
CA GLN A 9 1.82 10.13 -46.23
C GLN A 9 2.85 11.01 -45.51
N LYS A 10 2.57 12.32 -45.37
CA LYS A 10 3.41 13.21 -44.55
C LYS A 10 3.44 12.77 -43.10
N ILE A 11 2.29 12.45 -42.49
CA ILE A 11 2.23 11.94 -41.12
C ILE A 11 2.98 10.61 -41.00
N LYS A 12 2.76 9.66 -41.93
CA LYS A 12 3.48 8.38 -41.97
C LYS A 12 5.00 8.55 -42.01
N ASN A 13 5.50 9.47 -42.84
CA ASN A 13 6.94 9.74 -42.92
C ASN A 13 7.51 10.34 -41.63
N VAL A 14 6.74 11.16 -40.94
CA VAL A 14 7.12 11.69 -39.62
C VAL A 14 7.15 10.58 -38.56
N LEU A 15 6.18 9.66 -38.57
CA LEU A 15 6.16 8.50 -37.68
C LEU A 15 7.38 7.59 -37.89
N ARG A 16 7.73 7.30 -39.16
CA ARG A 16 8.92 6.50 -39.53
C ARG A 16 10.24 7.11 -39.04
N THR A 17 10.36 8.43 -39.13
CA THR A 17 11.55 9.18 -38.69
C THR A 17 11.53 9.50 -37.19
N SER A 18 10.44 9.17 -36.49
CA SER A 18 10.24 9.43 -35.06
C SER A 18 10.35 10.91 -34.66
N ASN A 19 10.13 11.84 -35.60
CA ASN A 19 10.15 13.28 -35.33
C ASN A 19 8.78 13.77 -34.81
N LEU A 20 8.38 13.27 -33.64
CA LEU A 20 7.03 13.49 -33.09
C LEU A 20 6.73 14.96 -32.78
N THR A 21 7.74 15.80 -32.59
CA THR A 21 7.59 17.26 -32.40
C THR A 21 6.80 17.90 -33.54
N VAL A 22 7.00 17.43 -34.78
CA VAL A 22 6.27 17.93 -35.95
C VAL A 22 4.77 17.65 -35.83
N ILE A 23 4.39 16.45 -35.37
CA ILE A 23 2.99 16.07 -35.16
C ILE A 23 2.37 16.92 -34.04
N VAL A 24 3.10 17.13 -32.95
CA VAL A 24 2.66 17.98 -31.83
C VAL A 24 2.44 19.42 -32.28
N ASN A 25 3.34 19.96 -33.10
CA ASN A 25 3.18 21.30 -33.66
C ASN A 25 1.94 21.39 -34.56
N TRP A 26 1.67 20.39 -35.41
CA TRP A 26 0.45 20.36 -36.22
C TRP A 26 -0.82 20.33 -35.38
N PHE A 27 -0.80 19.63 -34.23
CA PHE A 27 -1.89 19.63 -33.27
C PHE A 27 -2.07 21.00 -32.59
N GLN A 28 -0.99 21.60 -32.07
CA GLN A 28 -1.04 22.90 -31.37
C GLN A 28 -1.51 24.05 -32.27
N HIS A 29 -1.11 24.03 -33.55
CA HIS A 29 -1.55 25.01 -34.54
C HIS A 29 -2.91 24.66 -35.18
N LYS A 30 -3.64 23.68 -34.63
CA LYS A 30 -4.98 23.24 -35.09
C LYS A 30 -5.04 22.88 -36.58
N LYS A 31 -3.91 22.45 -37.16
CA LYS A 31 -3.84 22.05 -38.58
C LYS A 31 -4.68 20.80 -38.85
N TYR A 32 -4.73 19.90 -37.88
CA TYR A 32 -5.56 18.71 -37.92
C TYR A 32 -6.31 18.55 -36.59
N SER A 33 -7.55 18.07 -36.66
CA SER A 33 -8.32 17.70 -35.48
C SER A 33 -7.68 16.52 -34.74
N PRO A 34 -7.82 16.43 -33.40
CA PRO A 34 -7.28 15.31 -32.62
C PRO A 34 -7.80 13.94 -33.08
N GLU A 35 -9.03 13.86 -33.59
CA GLU A 35 -9.62 12.63 -34.14
C GLU A 35 -8.86 12.11 -35.35
N ILE A 36 -8.52 12.99 -36.29
CA ILE A 36 -7.73 12.67 -37.49
C ILE A 36 -6.34 12.21 -37.08
N LEU A 37 -5.66 12.98 -36.22
CA LEU A 37 -4.30 12.65 -35.81
C LEU A 37 -4.27 11.32 -35.06
N THR A 38 -5.16 11.13 -34.09
CA THR A 38 -5.29 9.86 -33.35
C THR A 38 -5.48 8.70 -34.32
N LYS A 39 -6.44 8.80 -35.25
CA LYS A 39 -6.70 7.73 -36.21
C LYS A 39 -5.50 7.40 -37.08
N VAL A 40 -4.83 8.42 -37.62
CA VAL A 40 -3.67 8.21 -38.52
C VAL A 40 -2.46 7.69 -37.75
N ILE A 41 -2.19 8.20 -36.54
CA ILE A 41 -1.08 7.75 -35.71
C ILE A 41 -1.28 6.29 -35.31
N LEU A 42 -2.43 5.96 -34.71
CA LEU A 42 -2.68 4.63 -34.14
C LEU A 42 -2.76 3.55 -35.22
N ARG A 43 -3.44 3.79 -36.35
CA ARG A 43 -3.48 2.82 -37.46
C ARG A 43 -2.14 2.57 -38.14
N ASN A 44 -1.16 3.43 -37.89
CA ASN A 44 0.19 3.32 -38.45
C ASN A 44 1.25 3.22 -37.35
N ALA A 45 0.86 2.79 -36.14
CA ALA A 45 1.77 2.65 -35.01
C ALA A 45 2.93 1.69 -35.30
N TRP A 46 2.71 0.67 -36.14
CA TRP A 46 3.70 -0.29 -36.60
C TRP A 46 4.88 0.35 -37.38
N LEU A 47 4.71 1.58 -37.89
CA LEU A 47 5.80 2.34 -38.53
C LEU A 47 6.75 2.98 -37.54
N MET A 48 6.37 3.08 -36.27
CA MET A 48 7.12 3.82 -35.26
C MET A 48 8.26 2.96 -34.73
N LYS A 49 9.43 3.57 -34.55
CA LYS A 49 10.56 2.90 -33.90
C LYS A 49 10.42 3.00 -32.37
N PRO A 50 11.02 2.07 -31.60
CA PRO A 50 11.20 2.25 -30.17
C PRO A 50 11.94 3.57 -29.91
N ILE A 51 11.35 4.44 -29.11
CA ILE A 51 11.93 5.73 -28.73
C ILE A 51 11.68 5.99 -27.26
N HIS A 52 12.55 6.77 -26.65
CA HIS A 52 12.45 7.13 -25.24
C HIS A 52 11.05 7.64 -24.86
N TYR A 53 10.44 7.06 -23.81
CA TYR A 53 9.09 7.37 -23.34
C TYR A 53 8.75 8.86 -23.30
N LYS A 54 9.66 9.73 -22.82
CA LYS A 54 9.44 11.20 -22.78
C LYS A 54 9.05 11.78 -24.14
N LYS A 55 9.66 11.31 -25.24
CA LYS A 55 9.33 11.76 -26.60
C LYS A 55 7.98 11.21 -27.05
N MET A 56 7.69 9.95 -26.74
CA MET A 56 6.40 9.34 -27.06
C MET A 56 5.24 10.04 -26.30
N ASN A 57 5.47 10.39 -25.04
CA ASN A 57 4.50 11.03 -24.16
C ASN A 57 4.08 12.43 -24.64
N ALA A 58 4.83 13.04 -25.56
CA ALA A 58 4.43 14.27 -26.22
C ALA A 58 3.15 14.12 -27.07
N LEU A 59 2.79 12.89 -27.48
CA LEU A 59 1.55 12.60 -28.20
C LEU A 59 0.31 12.52 -27.28
N LYS A 60 0.51 12.38 -25.97
CA LYS A 60 -0.58 12.18 -25.01
C LYS A 60 -1.70 13.24 -25.10
N PRO A 61 -1.42 14.55 -25.25
CA PRO A 61 -2.46 15.58 -25.37
C PRO A 61 -3.37 15.41 -26.59
N ILE A 62 -2.86 14.81 -27.68
CA ILE A 62 -3.63 14.53 -28.90
C ILE A 62 -4.69 13.46 -28.60
N PHE A 63 -4.27 12.39 -27.92
CA PHE A 63 -5.14 11.28 -27.54
C PHE A 63 -6.18 11.70 -26.51
N GLU A 64 -5.80 12.51 -25.51
CA GLU A 64 -6.73 13.06 -24.50
C GLU A 64 -7.76 14.01 -25.10
N SER A 65 -7.43 14.69 -26.21
CA SER A 65 -8.35 15.60 -26.91
C SER A 65 -9.27 14.88 -27.91
N CYS A 66 -9.08 13.57 -28.12
CA CYS A 66 -9.92 12.78 -29.00
C CYS A 66 -11.23 12.40 -28.30
N LYS A 67 -12.35 12.37 -29.04
CA LYS A 67 -13.64 11.93 -28.49
C LYS A 67 -13.53 10.51 -27.93
N PRO A 68 -13.99 10.24 -26.68
CA PRO A 68 -13.81 8.96 -26.01
C PRO A 68 -14.24 7.74 -26.84
N LYS A 69 -15.42 7.78 -27.45
CA LYS A 69 -15.95 6.68 -28.27
C LYS A 69 -15.03 6.34 -29.44
N LEU A 70 -14.56 7.36 -30.18
CA LEU A 70 -13.65 7.16 -31.31
C LEU A 70 -12.26 6.70 -30.84
N PHE A 71 -11.77 7.25 -29.74
CA PHE A 71 -10.49 6.84 -29.17
C PHE A 71 -10.50 5.35 -28.79
N LEU A 72 -11.56 4.88 -28.13
CA LEU A 72 -11.73 3.47 -27.76
C LEU A 72 -11.70 2.56 -28.98
N GLU A 73 -12.54 2.85 -29.99
CA GLU A 73 -12.65 2.03 -31.21
C GLU A 73 -11.30 1.83 -31.90
N ILE A 74 -10.43 2.85 -31.88
CA ILE A 74 -9.14 2.80 -32.59
C ILE A 74 -8.03 2.24 -31.68
N ALA A 75 -8.02 2.59 -30.40
CA ALA A 75 -6.98 2.16 -29.47
C ALA A 75 -7.11 0.66 -29.12
N GLU A 76 -8.33 0.11 -29.12
CA GLU A 76 -8.58 -1.33 -28.86
C GLU A 76 -7.72 -2.24 -29.73
N GLU A 77 -7.58 -1.93 -31.03
CA GLU A 77 -6.75 -2.73 -31.95
C GLU A 77 -5.26 -2.78 -31.52
N ILE A 78 -4.74 -1.72 -30.90
CA ILE A 78 -3.36 -1.70 -30.39
C ILE A 78 -3.26 -2.44 -29.06
N ILE A 79 -4.22 -2.22 -28.15
CA ILE A 79 -4.25 -2.82 -26.82
C ILE A 79 -4.38 -4.35 -26.92
N GLU A 80 -5.21 -4.83 -27.84
CA GLU A 80 -5.39 -6.26 -28.12
C GLU A 80 -4.29 -6.84 -29.02
N ASN A 81 -3.24 -6.07 -29.33
CA ASN A 81 -2.12 -6.48 -30.17
C ASN A 81 -2.50 -6.88 -31.60
N LYS A 82 -3.64 -6.40 -32.13
CA LYS A 82 -4.04 -6.57 -33.54
C LYS A 82 -3.21 -5.68 -34.47
N ILE A 83 -2.78 -4.53 -33.98
CA ILE A 83 -1.79 -3.65 -34.64
C ILE A 83 -0.50 -3.68 -33.82
N ASP A 84 0.62 -3.99 -34.49
CA ASP A 84 1.94 -3.88 -33.87
C ASP A 84 2.26 -2.42 -33.52
N ALA A 85 2.82 -2.20 -32.34
CA ALA A 85 3.11 -0.87 -31.84
C ALA A 85 4.24 -0.92 -30.80
N PRO A 86 5.11 0.12 -30.75
CA PRO A 86 6.14 0.20 -29.72
C PRO A 86 5.56 0.14 -28.31
N PHE A 87 6.28 -0.54 -27.42
CA PHE A 87 5.91 -0.66 -26.01
C PHE A 87 5.62 0.69 -25.34
N ASP A 88 6.45 1.71 -25.60
CA ASP A 88 6.26 3.05 -25.04
C ASP A 88 4.95 3.71 -25.47
N LEU A 89 4.45 3.42 -26.67
CA LEU A 89 3.16 3.92 -27.14
C LEU A 89 2.02 3.21 -26.40
N LYS A 90 2.07 1.88 -26.28
CA LYS A 90 1.09 1.10 -25.50
C LYS A 90 0.99 1.60 -24.06
N ARG A 91 2.14 1.87 -23.43
CA ARG A 91 2.22 2.41 -22.07
C ARG A 91 1.50 3.76 -21.88
N ILE A 92 1.36 4.56 -22.94
CA ILE A 92 0.61 5.82 -22.91
C ILE A 92 -0.87 5.59 -23.18
N LEU A 93 -1.19 4.68 -24.10
CA LEU A 93 -2.56 4.41 -24.53
C LEU A 93 -3.35 3.64 -23.49
N GLU A 94 -2.76 2.65 -22.84
CA GLU A 94 -3.41 1.77 -21.86
C GLU A 94 -4.16 2.56 -20.78
N PRO A 95 -3.53 3.50 -20.02
CA PRO A 95 -4.25 4.27 -19.01
C PRO A 95 -5.41 5.11 -19.60
N LEU A 96 -5.23 5.66 -20.80
CA LEU A 96 -6.26 6.45 -21.47
C LEU A 96 -7.42 5.56 -21.95
N TYR A 97 -7.11 4.38 -22.49
CA TYR A 97 -8.08 3.43 -23.02
C TYR A 97 -8.94 2.91 -21.88
N TYR A 98 -8.32 2.40 -20.82
CA TYR A 98 -9.04 1.88 -19.67
C TYR A 98 -9.84 2.98 -18.93
N ARG A 99 -9.39 4.24 -18.93
CA ARG A 99 -10.17 5.38 -18.43
C ARG A 99 -11.39 5.73 -19.29
N ASN A 100 -11.51 5.23 -20.51
CA ASN A 100 -12.66 5.52 -21.37
C ASN A 100 -13.62 4.34 -21.50
N ILE A 101 -13.25 3.11 -21.10
CA ILE A 101 -14.11 1.92 -21.21
C ILE A 101 -15.50 2.18 -20.57
N PRO A 102 -16.61 1.93 -21.29
CA PRO A 102 -17.97 2.04 -20.72
C PRO A 102 -18.15 1.13 -19.50
N VAL A 103 -18.95 1.56 -18.52
CA VAL A 103 -19.14 0.81 -17.26
C VAL A 103 -19.70 -0.59 -17.55
N GLU A 104 -20.61 -0.72 -18.50
CA GLU A 104 -21.21 -1.99 -18.92
C GLU A 104 -20.17 -2.97 -19.48
N LYS A 105 -19.11 -2.45 -20.13
CA LYS A 105 -17.98 -3.26 -20.58
C LYS A 105 -17.05 -3.62 -19.42
N CYS A 106 -16.87 -2.74 -18.44
CA CYS A 106 -16.14 -3.05 -17.20
C CYS A 106 -16.83 -4.16 -16.39
N GLU A 107 -18.15 -4.14 -16.30
CA GLU A 107 -18.94 -5.19 -15.65
C GLU A 107 -18.71 -6.53 -16.33
N LYS A 108 -18.84 -6.60 -17.66
CA LYS A 108 -18.53 -7.82 -18.43
C LYS A 108 -17.11 -8.32 -18.20
N ILE A 109 -16.12 -7.43 -18.17
CA ILE A 109 -14.72 -7.81 -17.88
C ILE A 109 -14.60 -8.44 -16.49
N LEU A 110 -15.30 -7.91 -15.48
CA LEU A 110 -15.33 -8.47 -14.12
C LEU A 110 -16.15 -9.77 -14.04
N GLU A 111 -17.19 -9.92 -14.87
CA GLU A 111 -18.10 -11.06 -14.92
C GLU A 111 -17.61 -12.23 -15.79
N ASP A 112 -16.77 -11.99 -16.79
CA ASP A 112 -16.25 -13.03 -17.69
C ASP A 112 -14.85 -13.50 -17.26
N GLY A 113 -14.10 -12.65 -16.57
CA GLY A 113 -12.71 -12.93 -16.20
C GLY A 113 -11.72 -12.34 -17.18
N HIS A 114 -10.72 -11.63 -16.64
CA HIS A 114 -9.66 -11.03 -17.42
C HIS A 114 -8.30 -11.30 -16.76
N ASN A 115 -7.29 -11.65 -17.56
CA ASN A 115 -5.98 -12.05 -17.04
C ASN A 115 -5.11 -10.85 -16.61
N ASP A 116 -5.33 -9.68 -17.20
CA ASP A 116 -4.61 -8.46 -16.83
C ASP A 116 -5.20 -7.83 -15.56
N PHE A 117 -4.40 -7.85 -14.49
CA PHE A 117 -4.74 -7.26 -13.20
C PHE A 117 -4.97 -5.75 -13.25
N THR A 118 -4.26 -5.02 -14.12
CA THR A 118 -4.42 -3.57 -14.30
C THR A 118 -5.81 -3.26 -14.82
N ILE A 119 -6.27 -4.05 -15.80
CA ILE A 119 -7.63 -3.94 -16.35
C ILE A 119 -8.66 -4.23 -15.26
N LEU A 120 -8.50 -5.35 -14.53
CA LEU A 120 -9.41 -5.72 -13.44
C LEU A 120 -9.53 -4.60 -12.40
N LYS A 121 -8.40 -4.00 -11.99
CA LYS A 121 -8.37 -2.92 -11.00
C LYS A 121 -9.11 -1.67 -11.49
N ILE A 122 -8.92 -1.29 -12.75
CA ILE A 122 -9.60 -0.13 -13.33
C ILE A 122 -11.10 -0.41 -13.47
N CYS A 123 -11.48 -1.58 -13.99
CA CYS A 123 -12.87 -1.98 -14.14
C CYS A 123 -13.59 -2.05 -12.79
N PHE A 124 -12.93 -2.57 -11.75
CA PHE A 124 -13.46 -2.57 -10.39
C PHE A 124 -13.79 -1.15 -9.91
N HIS A 125 -12.82 -0.23 -9.97
CA HIS A 125 -13.03 1.14 -9.49
C HIS A 125 -14.13 1.87 -10.25
N ARG A 126 -14.26 1.63 -11.56
CA ARG A 126 -15.33 2.22 -12.37
C ARG A 126 -16.70 1.65 -12.03
N THR A 127 -16.79 0.33 -11.94
CA THR A 127 -18.06 -0.37 -11.68
C THR A 127 -18.59 0.00 -10.30
N ILE A 128 -17.75 -0.07 -9.27
CA ILE A 128 -18.15 0.27 -7.90
C ILE A 128 -18.59 1.73 -7.75
N ARG A 129 -18.00 2.65 -8.53
CA ARG A 129 -18.37 4.08 -8.52
C ARG A 129 -19.73 4.36 -9.16
N ASP A 130 -20.23 3.46 -10.00
CA ASP A 130 -21.52 3.64 -10.68
C ASP A 130 -22.70 3.10 -9.84
N ILE A 131 -22.41 2.28 -8.83
CA ILE A 131 -23.42 1.72 -7.93
C ILE A 131 -23.88 2.77 -6.92
N SER A 132 -25.16 3.15 -6.97
CA SER A 132 -25.77 4.17 -6.11
C SER A 132 -26.35 3.65 -4.79
N SER A 133 -26.45 2.33 -4.60
CA SER A 133 -26.96 1.70 -3.38
C SER A 133 -25.83 1.14 -2.53
N SER A 134 -25.81 1.50 -1.24
CA SER A 134 -24.84 1.02 -0.24
C SER A 134 -24.77 -0.52 -0.18
N ASN A 135 -25.94 -1.17 -0.12
CA ASN A 135 -26.08 -2.61 0.01
C ASN A 135 -25.62 -3.35 -1.24
N GLU A 136 -26.00 -2.86 -2.43
CA GLU A 136 -25.53 -3.43 -3.68
C GLU A 136 -24.02 -3.24 -3.86
N LEU A 137 -23.49 -2.08 -3.45
CA LEU A 137 -22.07 -1.78 -3.53
C LEU A 137 -21.26 -2.75 -2.67
N TYR A 138 -21.66 -2.96 -1.42
CA TYR A 138 -21.04 -3.92 -0.52
C TYR A 138 -21.08 -5.34 -1.09
N ARG A 139 -22.27 -5.78 -1.55
CA ARG A 139 -22.47 -7.12 -2.11
C ARG A 139 -21.58 -7.36 -3.32
N ARG A 140 -21.56 -6.43 -4.29
CA ARG A 140 -20.74 -6.51 -5.51
C ARG A 140 -19.25 -6.44 -5.20
N ALA A 141 -18.82 -5.56 -4.31
CA ALA A 141 -17.41 -5.47 -3.91
C ALA A 141 -16.92 -6.79 -3.31
N LYS A 142 -17.71 -7.40 -2.41
CA LYS A 142 -17.41 -8.71 -1.81
C LYS A 142 -17.37 -9.83 -2.85
N GLU A 143 -18.31 -9.84 -3.79
CA GLU A 143 -18.33 -10.79 -4.91
C GLU A 143 -17.08 -10.68 -5.77
N TYR A 144 -16.67 -9.46 -6.14
CA TYR A 144 -15.45 -9.22 -6.91
C TYR A 144 -14.18 -9.60 -6.16
N PHE A 145 -14.10 -9.32 -4.85
CA PHE A 145 -12.96 -9.75 -4.04
C PHE A 145 -12.88 -11.27 -3.89
N ARG A 146 -14.02 -11.96 -3.74
CA ARG A 146 -14.06 -13.43 -3.73
C ARG A 146 -13.59 -14.01 -5.05
N ARG A 147 -14.00 -13.40 -6.17
CA ARG A 147 -13.63 -13.85 -7.51
C ARG A 147 -12.18 -13.52 -7.86
N TYR A 148 -11.67 -12.38 -7.39
CA TYR A 148 -10.33 -11.89 -7.68
C TYR A 148 -9.61 -11.48 -6.37
N PRO A 149 -9.04 -12.41 -5.60
CA PRO A 149 -8.39 -12.11 -4.32
C PRO A 149 -7.26 -11.07 -4.44
N LYS A 150 -6.54 -11.05 -5.57
CA LYS A 150 -5.52 -10.03 -5.85
C LYS A 150 -6.08 -8.60 -5.82
N LEU A 151 -7.34 -8.38 -6.18
CA LEU A 151 -7.98 -7.06 -6.08
C LEU A 151 -8.05 -6.62 -4.62
N GLN A 152 -8.49 -7.51 -3.74
CA GLN A 152 -8.59 -7.25 -2.31
C GLN A 152 -7.24 -6.93 -1.65
N GLU A 153 -6.17 -7.60 -2.06
CA GLU A 153 -4.82 -7.36 -1.54
C GLU A 153 -4.21 -6.02 -1.99
N ASN A 154 -4.62 -5.51 -3.16
CA ASN A 154 -3.94 -4.40 -3.85
C ASN A 154 -4.81 -3.13 -4.00
N ILE A 155 -6.06 -3.19 -3.56
CA ILE A 155 -6.95 -2.04 -3.44
C ILE A 155 -6.82 -1.49 -2.02
N GLY A 156 -6.34 -0.25 -1.92
CA GLY A 156 -6.08 0.37 -0.62
C GLY A 156 -7.36 0.58 0.19
N ALA A 157 -8.45 1.01 -0.45
CA ALA A 157 -9.77 1.18 0.14
C ALA A 157 -10.81 1.37 -0.99
N ILE A 158 -12.08 1.18 -0.66
CA ILE A 158 -13.21 1.45 -1.54
C ILE A 158 -13.56 2.93 -1.48
N ASP A 159 -13.81 3.53 -2.64
CA ASP A 159 -14.30 4.91 -2.76
C ASP A 159 -15.83 4.86 -2.85
N VAL A 160 -16.49 5.60 -1.95
CA VAL A 160 -17.94 5.73 -1.87
C VAL A 160 -18.40 7.19 -1.88
N THR A 161 -17.51 8.11 -2.24
CA THR A 161 -17.79 9.55 -2.22
C THR A 161 -18.93 9.96 -3.16
N HIS A 162 -19.32 9.08 -4.08
CA HIS A 162 -20.48 9.23 -4.95
C HIS A 162 -21.83 8.91 -4.30
N LEU A 163 -21.84 8.23 -3.15
CA LEU A 163 -23.07 7.91 -2.41
C LEU A 163 -23.54 9.12 -1.57
N GLU A 164 -24.84 9.21 -1.31
CA GLU A 164 -25.41 10.13 -0.32
C GLU A 164 -24.91 9.82 1.10
N GLU A 165 -24.92 10.81 2.00
CA GLU A 165 -24.35 10.68 3.35
C GLU A 165 -25.00 9.55 4.19
N ASN A 166 -26.32 9.38 4.08
CA ASN A 166 -27.06 8.29 4.72
C ASN A 166 -26.62 6.91 4.19
N GLN A 167 -26.41 6.78 2.88
CA GLN A 167 -25.95 5.57 2.22
C GLN A 167 -24.49 5.27 2.58
N GLN A 168 -23.66 6.30 2.69
CA GLN A 168 -22.30 6.17 3.22
C GLN A 168 -22.31 5.64 4.66
N ALA A 169 -23.14 6.20 5.54
CA ALA A 169 -23.26 5.74 6.93
C ALA A 169 -23.76 4.28 7.03
N GLU A 170 -24.74 3.90 6.21
CA GLU A 170 -25.21 2.52 6.10
C GLU A 170 -24.09 1.58 5.64
N PHE A 171 -23.35 1.96 4.60
CA PHE A 171 -22.22 1.18 4.08
C PHE A 171 -21.13 0.96 5.14
N VAL A 172 -20.76 2.01 5.89
CA VAL A 172 -19.78 1.92 6.99
C VAL A 172 -20.26 0.98 8.07
N LYS A 173 -21.55 1.05 8.43
CA LYS A 173 -22.16 0.17 9.42
C LYS A 173 -22.11 -1.29 8.97
N THR A 174 -22.44 -1.57 7.70
CA THR A 174 -22.37 -2.92 7.13
C THR A 174 -20.94 -3.46 7.16
N ILE A 175 -19.94 -2.69 6.73
CA ILE A 175 -18.52 -3.08 6.84
C ILE A 175 -18.14 -3.38 8.30
N PHE A 176 -18.57 -2.54 9.22
CA PHE A 176 -18.23 -2.70 10.62
C PHE A 176 -18.74 -4.03 11.18
N ILE A 177 -20.00 -4.36 10.93
CA ILE A 177 -20.63 -5.59 11.43
C ILE A 177 -20.07 -6.82 10.70
N ASP A 178 -20.10 -6.80 9.37
CA ASP A 178 -19.91 -8.01 8.57
C ASP A 178 -18.43 -8.34 8.31
N GLU A 179 -17.53 -7.35 8.33
CA GLU A 179 -16.12 -7.55 7.96
C GLU A 179 -15.16 -7.27 9.12
N ILE A 180 -15.51 -6.35 10.02
CA ILE A 180 -14.61 -5.95 11.12
C ILE A 180 -14.91 -6.71 12.41
N LEU A 181 -16.18 -6.87 12.77
CA LEU A 181 -16.57 -7.62 13.97
C LEU A 181 -16.61 -9.14 13.73
N SER A 182 -16.86 -9.57 12.50
CA SER A 182 -17.08 -10.99 12.19
C SER A 182 -15.80 -11.82 11.96
N PHE A 183 -14.62 -11.18 11.86
CA PHE A 183 -13.34 -11.85 11.54
C PHE A 183 -12.25 -11.51 12.55
N GLU A 184 -11.48 -12.50 13.02
CA GLU A 184 -10.32 -12.29 13.93
C GLU A 184 -9.19 -11.45 13.29
N GLU A 185 -9.08 -11.49 11.97
CA GLU A 185 -8.16 -10.69 11.17
C GLU A 185 -8.91 -10.02 10.03
N PRO A 186 -9.49 -8.82 10.27
CA PRO A 186 -10.21 -8.11 9.24
C PRO A 186 -9.30 -7.76 8.06
N GLN A 187 -9.79 -7.97 6.85
CA GLN A 187 -9.00 -7.72 5.64
C GLN A 187 -8.66 -6.22 5.52
N GLN A 188 -7.42 -5.93 5.10
CA GLN A 188 -6.88 -4.56 5.15
C GLN A 188 -7.69 -3.55 4.34
N VAL A 189 -8.29 -3.97 3.21
CA VAL A 189 -9.15 -3.10 2.39
C VAL A 189 -10.38 -2.62 3.17
N TRP A 190 -11.01 -3.48 3.97
CA TRP A 190 -12.18 -3.15 4.78
C TRP A 190 -11.81 -2.25 5.95
N LEU A 191 -10.71 -2.56 6.65
CA LEU A 191 -10.17 -1.71 7.70
C LEU A 191 -9.82 -0.31 7.18
N ASN A 192 -9.16 -0.22 6.03
CA ASN A 192 -8.81 1.07 5.44
C ASN A 192 -10.04 1.84 4.96
N THR A 193 -11.02 1.14 4.40
CA THR A 193 -12.30 1.73 3.97
C THR A 193 -13.02 2.31 5.17
N PHE A 194 -13.23 1.52 6.24
CA PHE A 194 -13.86 1.97 7.48
C PHE A 194 -13.15 3.18 8.08
N ASN A 195 -11.82 3.11 8.20
CA ASN A 195 -11.03 4.21 8.79
C ASN A 195 -11.09 5.51 7.98
N ARG A 196 -11.41 5.50 6.68
CA ARG A 196 -11.54 6.73 5.88
C ARG A 196 -12.74 7.58 6.26
N PHE A 197 -13.75 7.01 6.91
CA PHE A 197 -14.94 7.74 7.37
C PHE A 197 -14.77 8.41 8.72
N GLY A 198 -13.57 8.32 9.32
CA GLY A 198 -13.18 9.24 10.37
C GLY A 198 -14.15 9.27 11.56
N LYS A 199 -14.71 10.45 11.87
CA LYS A 199 -15.71 10.63 12.94
C LYS A 199 -16.86 9.62 12.88
N THR A 200 -17.43 9.32 11.72
CA THR A 200 -18.56 8.39 11.60
C THR A 200 -18.16 6.97 12.00
N ALA A 201 -16.99 6.52 11.54
CA ALA A 201 -16.43 5.22 11.92
C ALA A 201 -16.08 5.17 13.42
N PHE A 202 -15.55 6.28 13.95
CA PHE A 202 -15.30 6.44 15.38
C PHE A 202 -16.59 6.32 16.19
N ASP A 203 -17.63 7.09 15.87
CA ASP A 203 -18.90 7.08 16.60
C ASP A 203 -19.56 5.70 16.59
N LEU A 204 -19.55 5.00 15.45
CA LEU A 204 -20.05 3.62 15.33
C LEU A 204 -19.27 2.66 16.23
N ALA A 205 -17.93 2.72 16.19
CA ALA A 205 -17.09 1.86 17.01
C ALA A 205 -17.29 2.14 18.51
N ILE A 206 -17.33 3.40 18.93
CA ILE A 206 -17.56 3.77 20.33
C ILE A 206 -18.94 3.31 20.80
N ALA A 207 -20.00 3.56 20.01
CA ALA A 207 -21.35 3.15 20.37
C ALA A 207 -21.45 1.64 20.60
N TYR A 208 -20.77 0.85 19.76
CA TYR A 208 -20.65 -0.59 19.94
C TYR A 208 -19.95 -0.95 21.25
N PHE A 209 -18.78 -0.36 21.54
CA PHE A 209 -18.05 -0.68 22.77
C PHE A 209 -18.72 -0.19 24.05
N ILE A 210 -19.55 0.86 24.00
CA ILE A 210 -20.36 1.27 25.16
C ILE A 210 -21.45 0.24 25.46
N ASN A 211 -22.10 -0.30 24.41
CA ASN A 211 -23.29 -1.12 24.56
C ASN A 211 -23.00 -2.63 24.73
N TYR A 212 -21.79 -3.09 24.39
CA TYR A 212 -21.42 -4.50 24.45
C TYR A 212 -20.18 -4.70 25.36
N SER A 213 -20.41 -4.78 26.66
CA SER A 213 -19.38 -4.86 27.71
C SER A 213 -18.80 -6.27 27.93
N GLU A 214 -19.34 -7.31 27.31
CA GLU A 214 -19.06 -8.71 27.66
C GLU A 214 -18.05 -9.43 26.75
N PHE A 215 -17.60 -8.82 25.66
CA PHE A 215 -16.79 -9.52 24.66
C PHE A 215 -15.28 -9.47 24.92
N LYS A 216 -14.67 -10.65 25.12
CA LYS A 216 -13.21 -10.90 25.16
C LYS A 216 -12.58 -10.94 23.77
N ASP A 217 -13.06 -10.14 22.83
CA ASP A 217 -12.70 -10.27 21.42
C ASP A 217 -11.36 -9.54 21.11
N PRO A 218 -10.31 -10.26 20.61
CA PRO A 218 -9.06 -9.66 20.16
C PRO A 218 -9.23 -8.52 19.14
N ASN A 219 -10.33 -8.52 18.38
CA ASN A 219 -10.66 -7.49 17.40
C ASN A 219 -10.92 -6.13 18.04
N GLN A 220 -11.48 -6.09 19.25
CA GLN A 220 -11.76 -4.84 19.95
C GLN A 220 -10.47 -4.03 20.13
N LYS A 221 -9.37 -4.70 20.49
CA LYS A 221 -8.06 -4.06 20.64
C LYS A 221 -7.54 -3.50 19.31
N LYS A 222 -7.71 -4.23 18.19
CA LYS A 222 -7.30 -3.76 16.85
C LYS A 222 -8.16 -2.56 16.39
N ILE A 223 -9.47 -2.62 16.58
CA ILE A 223 -10.43 -1.57 16.22
C ILE A 223 -10.18 -0.31 17.06
N ILE A 224 -10.09 -0.45 18.38
CA ILE A 224 -9.78 0.64 19.32
C ILE A 224 -8.46 1.28 18.93
N ASN A 225 -7.39 0.50 18.74
CA ASN A 225 -6.07 1.06 18.40
C ASN A 225 -6.01 1.67 17.00
N GLY A 226 -6.74 1.12 16.03
CA GLY A 226 -6.76 1.58 14.64
C GLY A 226 -7.59 2.84 14.45
N VAL A 227 -8.83 2.82 14.96
CA VAL A 227 -9.81 3.89 14.76
C VAL A 227 -9.49 5.08 15.65
N ILE A 228 -9.14 4.86 16.93
CA ILE A 228 -8.91 5.96 17.87
C ILE A 228 -7.63 6.70 17.53
N ALA A 229 -6.51 5.99 17.39
CA ALA A 229 -5.23 6.65 17.10
C ALA A 229 -5.29 7.37 15.75
N ARG A 230 -5.85 6.73 14.72
CA ARG A 230 -5.92 7.35 13.39
C ARG A 230 -6.83 8.57 13.40
N THR A 231 -8.06 8.46 13.90
CA THR A 231 -9.05 9.55 13.89
C THR A 231 -8.60 10.73 14.72
N VAL A 232 -8.07 10.52 15.93
CA VAL A 232 -7.56 11.60 16.79
C VAL A 232 -6.34 12.30 16.17
N ASN A 233 -5.48 11.54 15.48
CA ASN A 233 -4.30 12.10 14.82
C ASN A 233 -4.67 12.90 13.56
N THR A 234 -5.67 12.47 12.78
CA THR A 234 -5.99 13.08 11.47
C THR A 234 -7.04 14.19 11.55
N GLU A 235 -8.04 14.09 12.43
CA GLU A 235 -9.17 15.02 12.47
C GLU A 235 -9.03 16.07 13.57
N LYS A 236 -8.16 17.07 13.33
CA LYS A 236 -7.88 18.12 14.31
C LYS A 236 -9.12 18.89 14.78
N ALA A 237 -10.06 19.14 13.88
CA ALA A 237 -11.28 19.92 14.14
C ALA A 237 -12.19 19.27 15.19
N ASN A 238 -12.18 17.93 15.30
CA ASN A 238 -13.08 17.17 16.18
C ASN A 238 -12.37 16.63 17.44
N ARG A 239 -11.13 17.07 17.72
CA ARG A 239 -10.31 16.50 18.81
C ARG A 239 -10.95 16.54 20.18
N ASP A 240 -11.52 17.68 20.59
CA ASP A 240 -12.14 17.78 21.91
C ASP A 240 -13.35 16.85 22.06
N TYR A 241 -14.12 16.68 20.98
CA TYR A 241 -15.22 15.71 20.94
C TYR A 241 -14.69 14.28 21.11
N PHE A 242 -13.64 13.90 20.38
CA PHE A 242 -13.04 12.57 20.52
C PHE A 242 -12.50 12.33 21.93
N VAL A 243 -11.77 13.30 22.49
CA VAL A 243 -11.23 13.20 23.85
C VAL A 243 -12.35 12.95 24.86
N ARG A 244 -13.40 13.77 24.85
CA ARG A 244 -14.55 13.59 25.76
C ARG A 244 -15.20 12.22 25.59
N THR A 245 -15.36 11.79 24.35
CA THR A 245 -16.00 10.51 24.03
C THR A 245 -15.16 9.31 24.50
N LEU A 246 -13.83 9.38 24.37
CA LEU A 246 -12.91 8.37 24.89
C LEU A 246 -12.95 8.29 26.42
N VAL A 247 -13.04 9.42 27.11
CA VAL A 247 -13.17 9.47 28.58
C VAL A 247 -14.50 8.83 29.02
N ILE A 248 -15.60 9.12 28.31
CA ILE A 248 -16.90 8.47 28.55
C ILE A 248 -16.79 6.96 28.35
N LEU A 249 -16.18 6.51 27.26
CA LEU A 249 -16.01 5.10 26.96
C LEU A 249 -15.16 4.40 28.05
N TYR A 250 -14.04 5.00 28.46
CA TYR A 250 -13.17 4.50 29.53
C TYR A 250 -13.91 4.34 30.86
N ARG A 251 -14.76 5.32 31.20
CA ARG A 251 -15.58 5.28 32.42
C ARG A 251 -16.61 4.16 32.36
N LYS A 252 -17.32 4.03 31.23
CA LYS A 252 -18.47 3.13 31.08
C LYS A 252 -18.10 1.67 30.85
N ASN A 253 -16.93 1.38 30.27
CA ASN A 253 -16.52 0.01 29.97
C ASN A 253 -15.13 -0.31 30.57
N PRO A 254 -15.08 -0.94 31.75
CA PRO A 254 -13.84 -1.35 32.40
C PRO A 254 -12.99 -2.34 31.58
N VAL A 255 -13.63 -3.21 30.79
CA VAL A 255 -12.96 -4.31 30.06
C VAL A 255 -11.98 -3.79 29.01
N ILE A 256 -12.27 -2.63 28.42
CA ILE A 256 -11.46 -2.03 27.35
C ILE A 256 -10.47 -0.98 27.84
N ARG A 257 -10.43 -0.66 29.15
CA ARG A 257 -9.54 0.36 29.71
C ARG A 257 -8.07 0.12 29.34
N PHE A 258 -7.64 -1.15 29.38
CA PHE A 258 -6.31 -1.57 28.97
C PHE A 258 -6.04 -1.21 27.49
N SER A 259 -6.96 -1.60 26.60
CA SER A 259 -6.87 -1.32 25.16
C SER A 259 -6.87 0.18 24.86
N LEU A 260 -7.64 0.97 25.61
CA LEU A 260 -7.67 2.43 25.48
C LEU A 260 -6.35 3.08 25.88
N ILE A 261 -5.74 2.67 27.01
CA ILE A 261 -4.42 3.18 27.44
C ILE A 261 -3.36 2.88 26.36
N PHE A 262 -3.35 1.66 25.83
CA PHE A 262 -2.47 1.28 24.71
C PHE A 262 -2.73 2.10 23.44
N GLY A 263 -3.99 2.41 23.14
CA GLY A 263 -4.37 3.25 22.01
C GLY A 263 -3.88 4.68 22.15
N VAL A 264 -3.96 5.25 23.36
CA VAL A 264 -3.48 6.61 23.66
C VAL A 264 -1.98 6.75 23.42
N ARG A 265 -1.17 5.71 23.71
CA ARG A 265 0.27 5.69 23.41
C ARG A 265 0.58 5.95 21.93
N ARG A 266 -0.36 5.68 21.01
CA ARG A 266 -0.20 5.88 19.56
C ARG A 266 -0.67 7.26 19.07
N ILE A 267 -1.15 8.12 19.96
CA ILE A 267 -1.52 9.50 19.61
C ILE A 267 -0.22 10.31 19.48
N HIS A 268 -0.06 10.99 18.34
CA HIS A 268 1.16 11.74 18.04
C HIS A 268 1.21 13.09 18.75
N ASP A 269 0.06 13.64 19.10
CA ASP A 269 -0.04 14.90 19.83
C ASP A 269 0.16 14.66 21.34
N PRO A 270 1.32 15.02 21.91
CA PRO A 270 1.65 14.70 23.30
C PRO A 270 0.72 15.41 24.28
N HIS A 271 0.19 16.60 23.94
CA HIS A 271 -0.76 17.30 24.82
C HIS A 271 -2.09 16.54 24.92
N ILE A 272 -2.58 16.03 23.80
CA ILE A 272 -3.81 15.22 23.78
C ILE A 272 -3.61 13.89 24.49
N ALA A 273 -2.48 13.23 24.26
CA ALA A 273 -2.16 11.97 24.93
C ALA A 273 -2.06 12.15 26.46
N LYS A 274 -1.35 13.19 26.93
CA LYS A 274 -1.25 13.54 28.36
C LYS A 274 -2.61 13.86 28.96
N LYS A 275 -3.42 14.68 28.29
CA LYS A 275 -4.78 15.02 28.72
C LYS A 275 -5.65 13.77 28.92
N LEU A 276 -5.64 12.85 27.95
CA LEU A 276 -6.38 11.59 28.05
C LEU A 276 -5.92 10.71 29.22
N ILE A 277 -4.61 10.57 29.42
CA ILE A 277 -4.07 9.77 30.53
C ILE A 277 -4.40 10.39 31.89
N GLN A 278 -4.36 11.71 32.03
CA GLN A 278 -4.76 12.40 33.26
C GLN A 278 -6.24 12.17 33.58
N GLU A 279 -7.12 12.26 32.57
CA GLU A 279 -8.54 11.96 32.72
C GLU A 279 -8.78 10.48 33.10
N PHE A 280 -8.03 9.55 32.50
CA PHE A 280 -8.10 8.13 32.86
C PHE A 280 -7.61 7.87 34.29
N GLN A 281 -6.54 8.56 34.71
CA GLN A 281 -6.02 8.48 36.08
C GLN A 281 -7.03 8.97 37.11
N ALA A 282 -7.75 10.05 36.82
CA ALA A 282 -8.82 10.55 37.70
C ALA A 282 -9.99 9.56 37.85
N ILE A 283 -10.20 8.67 36.86
CA ILE A 283 -11.22 7.60 36.91
C ILE A 283 -10.66 6.33 37.59
N GLY A 284 -9.36 6.10 37.52
CA GLY A 284 -8.67 4.92 38.04
C GLY A 284 -8.10 4.05 36.93
N ILE A 285 -6.77 3.89 36.94
CA ILE A 285 -6.01 3.02 36.03
C ILE A 285 -5.99 1.59 36.60
N PRO A 286 -6.19 0.54 35.77
CA PRO A 286 -6.09 -0.85 36.22
C PRO A 286 -4.73 -1.13 36.88
N ASP A 287 -4.76 -1.83 38.02
CA ASP A 287 -3.59 -2.10 38.85
C ASP A 287 -2.70 -3.21 38.25
N VAL A 288 -1.96 -2.84 37.19
CA VAL A 288 -1.06 -3.72 36.44
C VAL A 288 0.22 -2.94 36.14
N SER A 289 1.40 -3.46 36.49
CA SER A 289 2.70 -2.75 36.34
C SER A 289 2.88 -2.07 34.98
N VAL A 290 2.60 -2.82 33.91
CA VAL A 290 2.71 -2.35 32.52
C VAL A 290 1.81 -1.13 32.23
N MET A 291 0.68 -0.97 32.93
CA MET A 291 -0.20 0.20 32.78
C MET A 291 0.39 1.45 33.39
N TYR A 292 1.08 1.33 34.52
CA TYR A 292 1.77 2.44 35.15
C TYR A 292 2.99 2.86 34.33
N GLU A 293 3.74 1.91 33.76
CA GLU A 293 4.85 2.19 32.84
C GLU A 293 4.38 3.00 31.62
N ILE A 294 3.28 2.57 30.95
CA ILE A 294 2.74 3.29 29.78
C ILE A 294 2.18 4.66 30.18
N ARG A 295 1.53 4.76 31.34
CA ARG A 295 1.06 6.04 31.89
C ARG A 295 2.23 7.00 32.07
N ASP A 296 3.29 6.55 32.72
CA ASP A 296 4.46 7.38 33.05
C ASP A 296 5.19 7.79 31.78
N GLU A 297 5.35 6.88 30.80
CA GLU A 297 5.85 7.15 29.44
C GLU A 297 5.08 8.31 28.78
N ILE A 298 3.75 8.27 28.81
CA ILE A 298 2.93 9.31 28.19
C ILE A 298 3.03 10.64 28.96
N LEU A 299 3.03 10.61 30.30
CA LEU A 299 3.05 11.80 31.14
C LEU A 299 4.39 12.54 31.11
N SER A 300 5.50 11.83 31.17
CA SER A 300 6.84 12.39 31.01
C SER A 300 7.01 12.97 29.60
N GLY A 301 6.29 12.43 28.61
CA GLY A 301 6.52 12.75 27.19
C GLY A 301 7.80 12.09 26.66
N THR A 302 8.47 11.28 27.48
CA THR A 302 9.40 10.29 26.97
C THR A 302 8.53 9.18 26.41
N LYS A 303 8.26 9.17 25.10
CA LYS A 303 8.14 7.85 24.47
C LYS A 303 9.36 7.10 24.97
N ASN A 304 9.21 5.88 25.46
CA ASN A 304 10.35 5.00 25.70
C ASN A 304 10.88 4.60 24.31
N GLU A 305 11.35 5.59 23.55
CA GLU A 305 12.67 5.54 22.97
C GLU A 305 13.57 5.18 24.14
N LEU A 306 14.02 3.92 24.18
CA LEU A 306 15.23 3.65 24.92
C LEU A 306 16.22 4.72 24.46
N ILE A 307 16.66 5.54 25.39
CA ILE A 307 17.74 6.46 25.12
C ILE A 307 18.95 5.53 25.07
N ILE A 308 19.25 5.07 23.86
CA ILE A 308 20.46 4.30 23.58
C ILE A 308 21.58 5.32 23.51
N GLU A 309 22.11 5.65 24.69
CA GLU A 309 23.21 6.59 24.85
C GLU A 309 24.54 5.96 24.39
N SER A 310 24.68 4.65 24.58
CA SER A 310 25.87 3.88 24.24
C SER A 310 25.55 2.56 23.55
N VAL A 311 26.59 1.87 23.08
CA VAL A 311 26.47 0.52 22.49
C VAL A 311 26.26 -0.51 23.61
N GLU A 312 26.79 -0.24 24.80
CA GLU A 312 26.59 -0.97 26.06
C GLU A 312 25.12 -1.03 26.53
N ASP A 313 24.35 0.05 26.39
CA ASP A 313 22.92 0.05 26.78
C ASP A 313 22.08 -0.89 25.90
N ILE A 314 22.48 -1.12 24.65
CA ILE A 314 21.86 -2.13 23.76
C ILE A 314 22.18 -3.53 24.28
N TYR A 315 23.40 -3.73 24.78
CA TYR A 315 23.89 -5.04 25.21
C TYR A 315 23.24 -5.52 26.51
N ASP A 316 23.01 -4.63 27.47
CA ASP A 316 22.36 -4.99 28.74
C ASP A 316 20.87 -5.32 28.57
N GLU A 317 20.21 -4.69 27.59
CA GLU A 317 18.78 -4.91 27.31
C GLU A 317 18.52 -6.21 26.51
N ILE A 318 19.45 -6.60 25.61
CA ILE A 318 19.42 -7.90 24.91
C ILE A 318 19.67 -9.05 25.89
N ARG A 319 20.58 -8.87 26.86
CA ARG A 319 20.87 -9.89 27.88
C ARG A 319 19.71 -10.18 28.83
N THR A 320 18.83 -9.21 29.06
CA THR A 320 17.78 -9.29 30.08
C THR A 320 16.43 -9.78 29.55
N ASN A 321 16.23 -9.90 28.23
CA ASN A 321 14.92 -10.20 27.64
C ASN A 321 14.89 -11.46 26.76
N SER A 322 13.75 -12.16 26.75
CA SER A 322 13.53 -13.36 25.93
C SER A 322 13.47 -13.07 24.41
N ALA A 323 13.85 -14.07 23.60
CA ALA A 323 13.96 -14.07 22.13
C ALA A 323 12.93 -13.24 21.33
N ASN A 324 11.66 -13.19 21.76
CA ASN A 324 10.57 -12.53 21.02
C ASN A 324 10.59 -11.00 21.08
N ASN A 325 11.29 -10.38 22.03
CA ASN A 325 11.36 -8.92 22.11
C ASN A 325 12.52 -8.34 21.27
N HIS A 326 13.54 -9.13 20.92
CA HIS A 326 14.74 -8.67 20.20
C HIS A 326 14.42 -7.95 18.88
N LEU A 327 13.52 -8.49 18.06
CA LEU A 327 13.12 -7.89 16.78
C LEU A 327 12.52 -6.48 16.93
N ARG A 328 11.83 -6.19 18.03
CA ARG A 328 11.26 -4.88 18.32
C ARG A 328 12.34 -3.86 18.70
N TYR A 329 13.38 -4.27 19.42
CA TYR A 329 14.51 -3.42 19.80
C TYR A 329 15.42 -3.11 18.61
N VAL A 330 15.73 -4.13 17.80
CA VAL A 330 16.45 -3.99 16.52
C VAL A 330 15.79 -2.97 15.60
N SER A 331 14.46 -3.01 15.57
CA SER A 331 13.64 -2.07 14.81
C SER A 331 13.71 -0.62 15.31
N GLN A 332 13.96 -0.41 16.60
CA GLN A 332 14.07 0.91 17.22
C GLN A 332 15.48 1.48 17.03
N ILE A 333 16.53 0.66 17.18
CA ILE A 333 17.93 1.00 16.85
C ILE A 333 18.02 1.49 15.40
N PHE A 334 17.34 0.78 14.49
CA PHE A 334 17.30 1.12 13.07
C PHE A 334 16.70 2.51 12.79
N ASN A 335 15.76 2.97 13.63
CA ASN A 335 15.10 4.26 13.45
C ASN A 335 15.89 5.44 14.07
N GLN A 336 16.85 5.18 14.96
CA GLN A 336 17.56 6.21 15.72
C GLN A 336 18.97 6.53 15.22
N LYS A 337 19.73 5.57 14.66
CA LYS A 337 21.11 5.82 14.22
C LYS A 337 21.23 6.07 12.71
N ASP A 338 22.02 7.08 12.38
CA ASP A 338 22.40 7.47 11.02
C ASP A 338 23.07 6.29 10.28
N ARG A 339 22.84 6.16 8.96
CA ARG A 339 23.19 4.99 8.14
C ARG A 339 24.66 4.54 8.25
N ASN A 340 25.55 5.46 8.65
CA ASN A 340 27.00 5.24 8.71
C ASN A 340 27.47 4.50 9.98
N ASN A 341 26.72 4.54 11.10
CA ASN A 341 27.08 3.84 12.34
C ASN A 341 26.58 2.38 12.40
N PHE A 342 25.78 1.98 11.41
CA PHE A 342 25.22 0.63 11.34
C PHE A 342 26.28 -0.44 11.04
N ARG A 343 27.30 -0.10 10.23
CA ARG A 343 28.36 -1.04 9.82
C ARG A 343 29.25 -1.46 10.98
N GLU A 344 29.60 -0.52 11.85
CA GLU A 344 30.40 -0.81 13.05
C GLU A 344 29.60 -1.63 14.06
N LEU A 345 28.34 -1.26 14.32
CA LEU A 345 27.45 -2.04 15.20
C LEU A 345 27.30 -3.49 14.72
N PHE A 346 27.13 -3.68 13.41
CA PHE A 346 27.01 -5.00 12.79
C PHE A 346 28.30 -5.83 12.92
N LYS A 347 29.48 -5.21 12.73
CA LYS A 347 30.77 -5.88 12.90
C LYS A 347 31.05 -6.25 14.36
N THR A 348 30.72 -5.39 15.31
CA THR A 348 30.93 -5.64 16.73
C THR A 348 30.04 -6.78 17.23
N LEU A 349 28.77 -6.83 16.80
CA LEU A 349 27.87 -7.95 17.10
C LEU A 349 28.39 -9.29 16.58
N LEU A 350 29.01 -9.30 15.39
CA LEU A 350 29.65 -10.48 14.80
C LEU A 350 30.93 -10.89 15.53
N SER A 351 31.77 -9.93 15.93
CA SER A 351 33.09 -10.24 16.50
C SER A 351 33.07 -10.64 17.97
N GLU A 352 32.09 -10.17 18.76
CA GLU A 352 32.15 -10.29 20.22
C GLU A 352 31.25 -11.38 20.83
N TYR A 353 30.16 -11.82 20.16
CA TYR A 353 29.17 -12.68 20.83
C TYR A 353 28.77 -13.99 20.14
N GLY A 354 29.13 -14.23 18.87
CA GLY A 354 29.05 -15.57 18.25
C GLY A 354 27.69 -16.29 18.29
N ASP A 355 26.60 -15.64 18.72
CA ASP A 355 25.27 -16.22 18.76
C ASP A 355 24.61 -16.01 17.39
N GLU A 356 24.87 -16.98 16.52
CA GLU A 356 24.50 -16.96 15.11
C GLU A 356 23.00 -16.74 14.91
N GLU A 357 22.14 -17.26 15.79
CA GLU A 357 20.68 -17.14 15.63
C GLU A 357 20.21 -15.68 15.76
N ILE A 358 20.79 -14.92 16.68
CA ILE A 358 20.46 -13.50 16.90
C ILE A 358 20.90 -12.66 15.71
N VAL A 359 22.11 -12.91 15.20
CA VAL A 359 22.66 -12.21 14.03
C VAL A 359 21.83 -12.50 12.78
N GLN A 360 21.43 -13.75 12.59
CA GLN A 360 20.60 -14.19 11.47
C GLN A 360 19.22 -13.52 11.48
N ASP A 361 18.52 -13.53 12.61
CA ASP A 361 17.18 -12.92 12.72
C ASP A 361 17.25 -11.38 12.58
N PHE A 362 18.33 -10.76 13.05
CA PHE A 362 18.62 -9.34 12.83
C PHE A 362 18.73 -9.00 11.33
N ILE A 363 19.54 -9.76 10.58
CA ILE A 363 19.75 -9.57 9.14
C ILE A 363 18.42 -9.70 8.38
N ILE A 364 17.62 -10.72 8.69
CA ILE A 364 16.32 -10.96 8.04
C ILE A 364 15.38 -9.78 8.27
N GLU A 365 15.30 -9.24 9.48
CA GLU A 365 14.40 -8.12 9.80
C GLU A 365 14.85 -6.81 9.14
N VAL A 366 16.15 -6.55 9.04
CA VAL A 366 16.69 -5.39 8.33
C VAL A 366 16.32 -5.45 6.85
N LEU A 367 16.47 -6.62 6.21
CA LEU A 367 16.07 -6.81 4.81
C LEU A 367 14.55 -6.77 4.61
N ARG A 368 13.76 -7.17 5.62
CA ARG A 368 12.29 -6.97 5.65
C ARG A 368 11.89 -5.51 5.75
N ARG A 369 12.74 -4.60 6.19
CA ARG A 369 12.38 -3.19 6.31
C ARG A 369 12.97 -2.34 5.21
N GLN A 370 14.20 -2.63 4.83
CA GLN A 370 14.95 -1.91 3.82
C GLN A 370 15.06 -2.78 2.58
N ASN A 371 14.31 -2.44 1.52
CA ASN A 371 14.53 -3.02 0.20
C ASN A 371 15.82 -2.46 -0.42
N SER A 372 16.98 -2.77 0.17
CA SER A 372 18.28 -2.16 -0.12
C SER A 372 19.30 -3.22 -0.50
N SER A 373 19.88 -3.05 -1.69
CA SER A 373 20.96 -3.90 -2.22
C SER A 373 22.21 -3.90 -1.34
N TYR A 374 22.43 -2.84 -0.55
CA TYR A 374 23.59 -2.70 0.33
C TYR A 374 23.56 -3.72 1.49
N TYR A 375 22.43 -3.79 2.20
CA TYR A 375 22.28 -4.75 3.31
C TYR A 375 22.17 -6.19 2.83
N LEU A 376 21.70 -6.37 1.60
CA LEU A 376 21.63 -7.69 0.98
C LEU A 376 23.03 -8.22 0.68
N ASN A 377 23.96 -7.38 0.21
CA ASN A 377 25.35 -7.81 0.03
C ASN A 377 25.99 -8.24 1.36
N ILE A 378 25.74 -7.51 2.45
CA ILE A 378 26.21 -7.89 3.79
C ILE A 378 25.65 -9.26 4.23
N ALA A 379 24.37 -9.51 3.96
CA ALA A 379 23.74 -10.81 4.25
C ALA A 379 24.30 -11.95 3.41
N LEU A 380 24.70 -11.67 2.16
CA LEU A 380 25.32 -12.63 1.25
C LEU A 380 26.79 -12.89 1.61
N ASP A 381 27.52 -11.90 2.10
CA ASP A 381 28.86 -12.08 2.64
C ASP A 381 28.81 -13.01 3.85
N TYR A 382 27.85 -12.79 4.76
CA TYR A 382 27.62 -13.66 5.92
C TYR A 382 27.17 -15.08 5.52
N TRP A 383 26.42 -15.22 4.43
CA TRP A 383 26.07 -16.52 3.86
C TRP A 383 27.31 -17.31 3.40
N ASN A 384 28.27 -16.63 2.77
CA ASN A 384 29.47 -17.25 2.21
C ASN A 384 30.50 -17.65 3.28
N GLU A 385 30.42 -17.06 4.47
CA GLU A 385 31.28 -17.39 5.62
C GLU A 385 30.88 -18.71 6.33
N GLY A 386 29.83 -19.41 5.85
CA GLY A 386 29.68 -20.85 6.07
C GLY A 386 28.84 -21.29 7.27
N GLN A 387 27.69 -20.67 7.52
CA GLN A 387 26.79 -21.06 8.63
C GLN A 387 25.32 -21.33 8.24
N ASP A 388 24.68 -22.16 9.08
CA ASP A 388 23.29 -22.64 9.19
C ASP A 388 22.36 -22.63 7.95
N GLU A 389 21.91 -23.82 7.54
CA GLU A 389 20.91 -24.03 6.49
C GLU A 389 19.53 -23.40 6.79
N ALA A 390 19.16 -23.22 8.07
CA ALA A 390 17.90 -22.59 8.43
C ALA A 390 17.88 -21.09 8.06
N PHE A 391 18.97 -20.37 8.32
CA PHE A 391 19.14 -19.00 7.86
C PHE A 391 19.13 -18.88 6.35
N LYS A 392 19.84 -19.80 5.68
CA LYS A 392 19.88 -19.82 4.22
C LYS A 392 18.49 -19.91 3.60
N ARG A 393 17.64 -20.79 4.15
CA ARG A 393 16.23 -20.92 3.73
C ARG A 393 15.43 -19.66 4.03
N LYS A 394 15.58 -19.06 5.22
CA LYS A 394 14.90 -17.80 5.58
C LYS A 394 15.27 -16.66 4.62
N LEU A 395 16.56 -16.50 4.29
CA LEU A 395 17.05 -15.45 3.40
C LEU A 395 16.59 -15.68 1.95
N LEU A 396 16.68 -16.91 1.42
CA LEU A 396 16.17 -17.25 0.08
C LEU A 396 14.68 -16.94 -0.07
N ASN A 397 13.86 -17.31 0.92
CA ASN A 397 12.42 -17.02 0.90
C ASN A 397 12.16 -15.50 0.90
N LEU A 398 12.98 -14.74 1.63
CA LEU A 398 12.87 -13.28 1.64
C LEU A 398 13.25 -12.66 0.29
N ILE A 399 14.34 -13.13 -0.32
CA ILE A 399 14.79 -12.71 -1.64
C ILE A 399 13.71 -12.98 -2.70
N LYS A 400 13.11 -14.18 -2.66
CA LYS A 400 12.01 -14.61 -3.54
C LYS A 400 10.76 -13.73 -3.37
N ALA A 401 10.39 -13.38 -2.14
CA ALA A 401 9.20 -12.58 -1.86
C ALA A 401 9.31 -11.12 -2.28
N ARG A 402 10.52 -10.55 -2.36
CA ARG A 402 10.72 -9.10 -2.53
C ARG A 402 11.28 -8.63 -3.86
N GLN A 403 11.56 -9.54 -4.80
CA GLN A 403 12.08 -9.20 -6.13
C GLN A 403 13.27 -8.22 -6.07
N PHE A 404 14.27 -8.48 -5.20
CA PHE A 404 15.47 -7.64 -5.15
C PHE A 404 16.15 -7.63 -6.53
N ARG A 405 16.38 -6.44 -7.09
CA ARG A 405 16.86 -6.25 -8.47
C ARG A 405 18.37 -5.96 -8.55
N SER A 406 19.16 -6.36 -7.56
CA SER A 406 20.61 -6.12 -7.59
C SER A 406 21.33 -7.18 -8.44
N GLU A 407 22.44 -6.78 -9.08
CA GLU A 407 23.34 -7.68 -9.81
C GLU A 407 23.80 -8.83 -8.91
N ALA A 408 24.13 -8.52 -7.65
CA ALA A 408 24.57 -9.50 -6.64
C ALA A 408 23.51 -10.59 -6.36
N VAL A 409 22.22 -10.26 -6.37
CA VAL A 409 21.14 -11.24 -6.21
C VAL A 409 21.02 -12.14 -7.43
N ARG A 410 21.23 -11.59 -8.63
CA ARG A 410 21.23 -12.39 -9.86
C ARG A 410 22.40 -13.36 -9.86
N THR A 411 23.61 -12.89 -9.55
CA THR A 411 24.80 -13.73 -9.45
C THR A 411 24.61 -14.82 -8.39
N PHE A 412 24.15 -14.45 -7.20
CA PHE A 412 23.91 -15.38 -6.11
C PHE A 412 22.84 -16.45 -6.44
N LEU A 413 21.70 -16.05 -7.02
CA LEU A 413 20.65 -16.99 -7.45
C LEU A 413 21.12 -17.90 -8.60
N CYS A 414 22.00 -17.41 -9.47
CA CYS A 414 22.60 -18.22 -10.55
C CYS A 414 23.62 -19.23 -10.01
N GLU A 415 24.39 -18.88 -8.98
CA GLU A 415 25.43 -19.74 -8.40
C GLU A 415 24.86 -20.82 -7.46
N HIS A 416 23.72 -20.57 -6.82
CA HIS A 416 23.21 -21.42 -5.72
C HIS A 416 21.90 -22.17 -6.02
N ASP A 417 21.30 -22.03 -7.22
CA ASP A 417 20.06 -22.72 -7.56
C ASP A 417 20.00 -23.10 -9.07
N PHE A 418 20.63 -24.22 -9.42
CA PHE A 418 20.56 -24.86 -10.75
C PHE A 418 19.20 -25.55 -10.97
N GLN A 419 18.07 -24.87 -10.75
CA GLN A 419 16.74 -25.42 -11.08
C GLN A 419 15.59 -24.41 -11.24
N LEU A 420 15.83 -23.09 -11.15
CA LEU A 420 14.74 -22.09 -11.14
C LEU A 420 14.75 -21.07 -12.28
N HIS A 421 15.59 -21.28 -13.30
CA HIS A 421 15.65 -20.39 -14.46
C HIS A 421 14.35 -20.35 -15.31
N SER A 422 13.41 -21.28 -15.13
CA SER A 422 12.18 -21.36 -15.95
C SER A 422 10.94 -20.70 -15.35
N LYS A 423 10.93 -20.30 -14.08
CA LYS A 423 9.71 -19.77 -13.42
C LYS A 423 9.76 -18.31 -12.94
N ILE A 424 10.95 -17.72 -12.79
CA ILE A 424 11.07 -16.32 -12.31
C ILE A 424 11.29 -15.33 -13.46
N TYR A 425 11.91 -15.77 -14.56
CA TYR A 425 12.10 -14.95 -15.75
C TYR A 425 11.47 -15.67 -16.94
N GLY A 426 10.23 -15.30 -17.27
CA GLY A 426 9.58 -15.81 -18.47
C GLY A 426 10.39 -15.46 -19.72
N ARG A 427 10.69 -16.50 -20.51
CA ARG A 427 11.31 -16.56 -21.85
C ARG A 427 12.84 -16.64 -21.90
N ALA A 428 13.33 -17.81 -22.35
CA ALA A 428 13.89 -17.91 -23.69
C ALA A 428 12.86 -18.62 -24.58
#